data_AF-A0A7C4R4A0-F1
#
_entry.id   AF-A0A7C4R4A0-F1
#
_cell.length_a   1.000
_cell.length_b   1.000
_cell.length_c   1.000
_cell.angle_alpha   90.00
_cell.angle_beta   90.00
_cell.angle_gamma   90.00
#
_symmetry.space_group_name_H-M   'P 1'
#
loop_
_entity.id
_entity.type
_entity.pdbx_description
1 polymer ?
#
loop_
_entity_poly.entity_id
_entity_poly.type
_entity_poly.pdbx_seq_one_letter_code
_entity_poly.pdbx_strand_id
1 'polypeptide(L)'
;MRPGSKVYMTRIVFAIIAGVLSAIINPMALEVKHHGAVAVMIPIIVAVLLYLASYYFVKSVVRVPPSSLNDPSYMYKGGIFTYIIVWIVTWSLAATICCPSLLQQ
;
A
#
# COMPACT_ATOMS: atom_id res chain seq x y z
N MET A 1 21.94 1.07 7.27
CA MET A 1 21.20 0.67 6.04
C MET A 1 21.48 1.69 4.93
N ARG A 2 21.64 1.23 3.69
CA ARG A 2 21.82 2.10 2.52
C ARG A 2 20.56 2.96 2.29
N PRO A 3 20.68 4.20 1.78
CA PRO A 3 19.53 5.08 1.52
C PRO A 3 18.41 4.42 0.71
N GLY A 4 18.74 3.73 -0.39
CA GLY A 4 17.76 2.98 -1.19
C GLY A 4 17.02 1.89 -0.41
N SER A 5 17.70 1.19 0.49
CA SER A 5 17.07 0.19 1.37
C SER A 5 16.07 0.82 2.35
N LYS A 6 16.31 2.04 2.82
CA LYS A 6 15.36 2.76 3.68
C LYS A 6 14.09 3.12 2.92
N VAL A 7 14.22 3.58 1.67
CA VAL A 7 13.07 3.82 0.77
C VAL A 7 12.28 2.53 0.63
N TYR A 8 12.96 1.44 0.25
CA TYR A 8 12.34 0.13 0.03
C TYR A 8 11.58 -0.39 1.26
N MET A 9 12.19 -0.37 2.45
CA MET A 9 11.51 -0.81 3.68
C MET A 9 10.34 0.09 4.05
N THR A 10 10.46 1.40 3.86
CA THR A 10 9.33 2.32 4.08
C THR A 10 8.16 1.98 3.17
N ARG A 11 8.43 1.65 1.90
CA ARG A 11 7.39 1.22 0.94
C ARG A 11 6.71 -0.05 1.41
N ILE A 12 7.46 -1.05 1.88
CA ILE A 12 6.88 -2.29 2.42
C ILE A 12 5.94 -1.99 3.60
N VAL A 13 6.38 -1.18 4.56
CA VAL A 13 5.55 -0.82 5.73
C VAL A 13 4.26 -0.12 5.30
N PHE A 14 4.35 0.85 4.39
CA PHE A 14 3.16 1.55 3.88
C PHE A 14 2.25 0.62 3.05
N ALA A 15 2.80 -0.34 2.30
CA ALA A 15 2.02 -1.32 1.56
C ALA A 15 1.22 -2.24 2.49
N ILE A 16 1.82 -2.66 3.61
CA ILE A 16 1.15 -3.44 4.65
C ILE A 16 0.00 -2.63 5.25
N ILE A 17 0.27 -1.38 5.64
CA ILE A 17 -0.77 -0.47 6.19
C ILE A 17 -1.88 -0.27 5.16
N ALA A 18 -1.55 -0.05 3.89
CA ALA A 18 -2.52 0.11 2.82
C ALA A 18 -3.38 -1.14 2.64
N GLY A 19 -2.79 -2.33 2.72
CA GLY A 19 -3.53 -3.59 2.58
C GLY A 19 -4.52 -3.80 3.72
N VAL A 20 -4.08 -3.55 4.96
CA VAL A 20 -4.95 -3.62 6.14
C VAL A 20 -6.09 -2.61 6.06
N LEU A 21 -5.81 -1.34 5.76
CA LEU A 21 -6.86 -0.32 5.62
C LEU A 21 -7.84 -0.65 4.49
N SER A 22 -7.34 -1.15 3.35
CA SER A 22 -8.17 -1.61 2.24
C SER A 22 -9.10 -2.75 2.66
N ALA A 23 -8.60 -3.69 3.48
CA ALA A 23 -9.38 -4.82 3.98
C ALA A 23 -10.37 -4.43 5.08
N ILE A 24 -10.13 -3.35 5.83
CA ILE A 24 -11.09 -2.83 6.81
C ILE A 24 -12.21 -2.07 6.09
N ILE A 25 -11.84 -1.18 5.16
CA ILE A 25 -12.80 -0.29 4.47
C ILE A 25 -13.74 -1.08 3.57
N ASN A 26 -13.22 -2.05 2.79
CA ASN A 26 -14.01 -2.74 1.78
C ASN A 26 -15.25 -3.46 2.36
N PRO A 27 -15.13 -4.40 3.33
CA PRO A 27 -16.28 -5.07 3.90
C PRO A 27 -17.11 -4.22 4.87
N MET A 28 -16.53 -3.24 5.56
CA MET A 28 -17.30 -2.39 6.49
C MET A 28 -18.10 -1.30 5.79
N ALA A 29 -17.70 -0.88 4.59
CA ALA A 29 -18.36 0.21 3.88
C ALA A 29 -19.09 -0.25 2.61
N LEU A 30 -18.63 -1.28 1.90
CA LEU A 30 -19.09 -1.58 0.54
C LEU A 30 -19.01 -3.08 0.17
N GLU A 31 -20.13 -3.80 0.25
CA GLU A 31 -20.21 -5.09 -0.41
C GLU A 31 -20.17 -4.92 -1.94
N VAL A 32 -19.32 -5.69 -2.63
CA VAL A 32 -19.21 -5.67 -4.10
C VAL A 32 -20.57 -5.92 -4.77
N LYS A 33 -21.42 -6.74 -4.15
CA LYS A 33 -22.78 -7.04 -4.61
C LYS A 33 -23.69 -5.81 -4.62
N HIS A 34 -23.50 -4.88 -3.68
CA HIS A 34 -24.35 -3.70 -3.51
C HIS A 34 -23.78 -2.43 -4.16
N HIS A 35 -22.45 -2.34 -4.29
CA HIS A 35 -21.78 -1.11 -4.71
C HIS A 35 -20.91 -1.24 -5.98
N GLY A 36 -20.86 -2.44 -6.57
CA GLY A 36 -20.24 -2.69 -7.88
C GLY A 36 -18.81 -2.16 -7.99
N ALA A 37 -18.54 -1.33 -9.00
CA ALA A 37 -17.20 -0.81 -9.29
C ALA A 37 -16.63 0.10 -8.17
N VAL A 38 -17.48 0.76 -7.38
CA VAL A 38 -17.04 1.68 -6.33
C VAL A 38 -16.31 0.93 -5.21
N ALA A 39 -16.79 -0.28 -4.87
CA ALA A 39 -16.16 -1.15 -3.87
C ALA A 39 -14.72 -1.54 -4.27
N VAL A 40 -14.45 -1.68 -5.57
CA VAL A 40 -13.12 -2.05 -6.08
C VAL A 40 -12.17 -0.84 -6.15
N MET A 41 -12.69 0.35 -6.45
CA MET A 41 -11.87 1.55 -6.66
C MET A 41 -11.32 2.14 -5.37
N ILE A 42 -12.04 2.05 -4.26
CA ILE A 42 -11.61 2.66 -2.99
C ILE A 42 -10.30 2.04 -2.44
N PRO A 43 -10.15 0.70 -2.38
CA PRO A 43 -8.87 0.06 -2.04
C PRO A 43 -7.69 0.57 -2.89
N ILE A 44 -7.91 0.75 -4.19
CA ILE A 44 -6.89 1.24 -5.12
C ILE A 44 -6.52 2.70 -4.78
N ILE A 45 -7.52 3.56 -4.54
CA ILE A 45 -7.31 4.95 -4.15
C ILE A 45 -6.51 5.04 -2.85
N VAL A 46 -6.87 4.24 -1.83
CA VAL A 46 -6.15 4.17 -0.56
C VAL A 46 -4.69 3.75 -0.77
N ALA A 47 -4.46 2.74 -1.61
CA ALA A 47 -3.11 2.27 -1.93
C ALA A 47 -2.27 3.35 -2.63
N VAL A 48 -2.85 4.09 -3.58
CA VAL A 48 -2.17 5.20 -4.29
C VAL A 48 -1.85 6.34 -3.32
N LEU A 49 -2.79 6.74 -2.47
CA LEU A 49 -2.58 7.81 -1.49
C LEU A 49 -1.46 7.46 -0.51
N LEU A 50 -1.42 6.21 -0.02
CA LEU A 50 -0.36 5.77 0.88
C LEU A 50 0.99 5.59 0.18
N TYR A 51 0.99 5.25 -1.12
CA TYR A 51 2.21 5.31 -1.91
C TYR A 51 2.73 6.75 -2.00
N LEU A 52 1.87 7.73 -2.26
CA LEU A 52 2.31 9.14 -2.28
C LEU A 52 2.76 9.60 -0.88
N ALA A 53 2.02 9.25 0.17
CA ALA A 53 2.39 9.57 1.55
C ALA A 53 3.76 8.98 1.94
N SER A 54 4.04 7.76 1.50
CA SER A 54 5.33 7.09 1.69
C SER A 54 6.50 7.90 1.12
N TYR A 55 6.33 8.59 -0.02
CA TYR A 55 7.35 9.50 -0.53
C TYR A 55 7.64 10.65 0.44
N TYR A 56 6.59 11.32 0.91
CA TYR A 56 6.73 12.44 1.85
C TYR A 56 7.29 11.99 3.20
N PHE A 57 6.96 10.78 3.64
CA PHE A 57 7.50 10.17 4.85
C PHE A 57 9.00 9.92 4.73
N VAL A 58 9.45 9.32 3.61
CA VAL A 58 10.89 9.13 3.35
C VAL A 58 11.63 10.47 3.33
N LYS A 59 11.06 11.48 2.67
CA LYS A 59 11.66 12.81 2.54
C LYS A 59 11.75 13.55 3.88
N SER A 60 10.67 13.55 4.64
CA SER A 60 10.49 14.46 5.79
C SER A 60 10.82 13.80 7.13
N VAL A 61 10.52 12.50 7.27
CA VAL A 61 10.70 11.75 8.53
C VAL A 61 11.98 10.94 8.49
N VAL A 62 12.19 10.14 7.45
CA VAL A 62 13.41 9.32 7.29
C VAL A 62 14.61 10.17 6.86
N ARG A 63 14.36 11.40 6.38
CA ARG A 63 15.36 12.39 5.95
C ARG A 63 16.33 11.83 4.91
N VAL A 64 15.82 11.10 3.92
CA VAL A 64 16.63 10.62 2.79
C VAL A 64 16.51 11.63 1.64
N PRO A 65 17.55 12.43 1.35
CA PRO A 65 17.51 13.35 0.22
C PRO A 65 17.69 12.59 -1.10
N PRO A 66 17.10 13.06 -2.22
CA PRO A 66 17.27 12.43 -3.54
C PRO A 66 18.72 12.31 -3.98
N SER A 67 19.58 13.26 -3.60
CA SER A 67 21.02 13.27 -3.90
C SER A 67 21.81 12.15 -3.23
N SER A 68 21.24 11.50 -2.21
CA SER A 68 21.86 10.35 -1.53
C SER A 68 21.58 9.02 -2.20
N LEU A 69 20.76 9.01 -3.27
CA LEU A 69 20.45 7.84 -4.08
C LEU A 69 21.31 7.84 -5.35
N ASN A 70 21.71 6.66 -5.81
CA ASN A 70 22.44 6.50 -7.07
C ASN A 70 21.66 7.08 -8.26
N ASP A 71 20.33 6.94 -8.23
CA ASP A 71 19.41 7.58 -9.14
C ASP A 71 18.35 8.36 -8.34
N PRO A 72 18.25 9.69 -8.46
CA PRO A 72 17.22 10.49 -7.81
C PRO A 72 15.79 10.04 -8.14
N SER A 73 15.58 9.47 -9.34
CA SER A 73 14.28 8.95 -9.77
C SER A 73 13.81 7.76 -8.93
N TYR A 74 14.76 7.04 -8.30
CA TYR A 74 14.48 5.94 -7.39
C TYR A 74 13.66 6.37 -6.18
N MET A 75 13.68 7.65 -5.80
CA MET A 75 12.82 8.14 -4.71
C MET A 75 11.33 8.02 -5.05
N TYR A 76 10.98 8.20 -6.33
CA TYR A 76 9.61 8.18 -6.84
C TYR A 76 9.17 6.81 -7.34
N LYS A 77 10.08 6.08 -8.01
CA LYS A 77 9.76 4.80 -8.67
C LYS A 77 10.30 3.58 -7.92
N GLY A 78 11.26 3.79 -7.02
CA GLY A 78 11.92 2.71 -6.30
C GLY A 78 10.94 1.95 -5.40
N GLY A 79 10.88 0.63 -5.61
CA GLY A 79 10.03 -0.26 -4.83
C GLY A 79 8.54 -0.20 -5.16
N ILE A 80 8.12 0.44 -6.26
CA ILE A 80 6.70 0.49 -6.66
C ILE A 80 6.12 -0.90 -6.90
N PHE A 81 6.87 -1.77 -7.59
CA PHE A 81 6.42 -3.13 -7.88
C PHE A 81 6.26 -3.96 -6.59
N THR A 82 7.26 -3.89 -5.71
CA THR A 82 7.18 -4.53 -4.39
C THR A 82 6.03 -3.98 -3.57
N TYR A 83 5.82 -2.66 -3.57
CA TYR A 83 4.71 -2.03 -2.87
C TYR A 83 3.37 -2.62 -3.32
N ILE A 84 3.15 -2.74 -4.64
CA ILE A 84 1.93 -3.30 -5.21
C ILE A 84 1.75 -4.76 -4.78
N ILE A 85 2.80 -5.59 -4.89
CA ILE A 85 2.71 -7.02 -4.50
C ILE A 85 2.38 -7.14 -3.02
N VAL A 86 3.11 -6.44 -2.15
CA VAL A 86 2.91 -6.51 -0.69
C VAL A 86 1.52 -6.01 -0.33
N TRP A 87 1.05 -4.94 -0.98
CA TRP A 87 -0.31 -4.41 -0.79
C TRP A 87 -1.36 -5.47 -1.16
N ILE A 88 -1.27 -6.07 -2.34
CA ILE A 88 -2.22 -7.11 -2.80
C ILE A 88 -2.22 -8.28 -1.82
N VAL A 89 -1.05 -8.83 -1.49
CA VAL A 89 -0.93 -9.97 -0.57
C VAL A 89 -1.51 -9.64 0.80
N THR A 90 -1.16 -8.48 1.36
CA THR A 90 -1.66 -8.06 2.68
C THR A 90 -3.17 -7.85 2.65
N TRP A 91 -3.70 -7.21 1.60
CA TRP A 91 -5.12 -6.99 1.42
C TRP A 91 -5.89 -8.30 1.32
N SER A 92 -5.44 -9.24 0.49
CA SER A 92 -6.07 -10.55 0.34
C SER A 92 -6.08 -11.34 1.65
N LEU A 93 -4.96 -11.36 2.37
CA LEU A 93 -4.86 -12.05 3.67
C LEU A 93 -5.76 -11.41 4.71
N ALA A 94 -5.70 -10.09 4.86
CA ALA A 94 -6.52 -9.37 5.83
C ALA A 94 -8.03 -9.48 5.52
N ALA A 95 -8.42 -9.40 4.25
CA ALA A 95 -9.81 -9.58 3.84
C ALA A 95 -10.32 -10.99 4.16
N THR A 96 -9.48 -12.02 3.96
CA THR A 96 -9.82 -13.41 4.30
C THR A 96 -10.06 -13.59 5.80
N ILE A 97 -9.24 -12.94 6.64
CA ILE A 97 -9.35 -13.01 8.09
C ILE A 97 -10.58 -12.23 8.60
N CYS A 98 -10.82 -11.03 8.06
CA CYS A 98 -11.91 -10.16 8.49
C CYS A 98 -13.29 -10.62 8.00
N CYS A 99 -13.36 -11.35 6.89
CA CYS A 99 -14.62 -11.84 6.32
C CYS A 99 -14.52 -13.33 5.96
N PRO A 100 -14.56 -14.23 6.96
CA PRO A 100 -14.49 -15.68 6.72
C PRO A 100 -15.64 -16.22 5.86
N SER A 101 -16.77 -15.50 5.76
CA SER A 101 -17.88 -15.81 4.87
C SER A 101 -17.53 -15.77 3.38
N LEU A 102 -16.43 -15.11 2.98
CA LEU A 102 -15.92 -15.13 1.60
C LEU A 102 -15.27 -16.47 1.20
N LEU A 103 -14.89 -17.32 2.17
CA LEU A 103 -14.35 -18.66 1.91
C LEU A 103 -15.44 -19.73 1.67
N GLN A 104 -16.70 -19.39 1.91
CA GLN A 104 -17.84 -20.31 1.85
C GLN A 104 -18.74 -20.09 0.61
N GLN A 105 -18.36 -19.19 -0.31
CA GLN A 105 -18.98 -19.02 -1.63
C GLN A 105 -18.17 -19.73 -2.70
#